data_AF-A0A356CKI4-F1
#
_entry.id   AF-A0A356CKI4-F1
#
_cell.length_a   1.000
_cell.length_b   1.000
_cell.length_c   1.000
_cell.angle_alpha   90.00
_cell.angle_beta   90.00
_cell.angle_gamma   90.00
#
_symmetry.space_group_name_H-M   'P 1'
#
loop_
_entity.id
_entity.type
_entity.pdbx_description
1 polymer ?
#
loop_
_entity_poly.entity_id
_entity_poly.type
_entity_poly.pdbx_seq_one_letter_code
_entity_poly.pdbx_strand_id
1 'polypeptide(L)' 'FARDQRLTIIVLGAGSNVVLRHHLAGLVVHVQITGVQFERIEHDVLLHIGAGENWSSMVEYC' A
#
# COMPACT_ATOMS: atom_id res chain seq x y z
N PHE A 1 -5.04 19.41 -0.85
CA PHE A 1 -4.15 19.55 0.33
C PHE A 1 -2.67 19.63 -0.04
N ALA A 2 -1.95 18.54 -0.31
CA ALA A 2 -0.49 18.58 -0.51
C ALA A 2 -0.05 19.52 -1.65
N ARG A 3 -0.77 19.49 -2.79
CA ARG A 3 -0.56 20.42 -3.89
C ARG A 3 -0.75 21.88 -3.47
N ASP A 4 -1.81 22.17 -2.74
CA ASP A 4 -2.16 23.53 -2.31
C ASP A 4 -1.11 24.09 -1.32
N GLN A 5 -0.53 23.21 -0.50
CA GLN A 5 0.53 23.51 0.46
C GLN A 5 1.95 23.36 -0.14
N ARG A 6 2.07 23.01 -1.43
CA ARG A 6 3.34 22.72 -2.12
C ARG A 6 4.25 21.73 -1.37
N LEU A 7 3.65 20.72 -0.76
CA LEU A 7 4.37 19.68 -0.01
C LEU A 7 4.79 18.53 -0.93
N THR A 8 6.02 18.04 -0.74
CA THR A 8 6.45 16.75 -1.29
C THR A 8 5.57 15.64 -0.74
N ILE A 9 5.13 14.72 -1.59
CA ILE A 9 4.34 13.55 -1.19
C ILE A 9 5.28 12.35 -1.05
N ILE A 10 5.21 11.67 0.10
CA ILE A 10 5.95 10.45 0.38
C ILE A 10 4.92 9.36 0.68
N VAL A 11 4.80 8.37 -0.19
CA VAL A 11 3.83 7.27 -0.01
C VAL A 11 4.55 6.09 0.63
N LEU A 12 4.00 5.56 1.71
CA LEU A 12 4.52 4.40 2.41
C LEU A 12 3.42 3.35 2.59
N GLY A 13 3.75 2.08 2.32
CA GLY A 13 3.04 0.94 2.90
C GLY A 13 3.57 0.67 4.31
N ALA A 14 3.94 -0.58 4.61
CA ALA A 14 4.52 -0.95 5.91
C ALA A 14 5.89 -0.32 6.21
N GLY A 15 6.58 0.26 5.21
CA GLY A 15 7.89 0.89 5.39
C GLY A 15 9.04 -0.10 5.63
N SER A 16 8.87 -1.38 5.32
CA SER A 16 9.86 -2.45 5.58
C SER A 16 11.12 -2.40 4.71
N ASN A 17 11.14 -1.59 3.66
CA ASN A 17 12.26 -1.48 2.72
C ASN A 17 12.64 -0.03 2.42
N VAL A 18 12.64 0.84 3.43
CA VAL A 18 13.06 2.24 3.30
C VAL A 18 13.97 2.62 4.45
N VAL A 19 14.98 3.45 4.16
CA VAL A 19 15.78 4.12 5.19
C VAL A 19 15.35 5.57 5.23
N LEU A 20 14.75 5.97 6.36
CA LEU A 20 14.21 7.32 6.53
C LEU A 20 15.25 8.23 7.18
N ARG A 21 15.26 9.50 6.74
CA ARG A 21 15.96 10.56 7.50
C ARG A 21 15.18 10.87 8.78
N HIS A 22 15.86 11.45 9.77
CA HIS A 22 15.25 11.83 11.06
C HIS A 22 14.00 12.71 10.90
N HIS A 23 13.95 13.53 9.85
CA HIS A 23 12.79 14.34 9.52
C HIS A 23 12.46 14.23 8.03
N LEU A 24 11.18 13.98 7.74
CA LEU A 24 10.62 13.98 6.40
C LEU A 24 9.86 15.29 6.20
N ALA A 25 10.44 16.20 5.40
CA ALA A 25 9.77 17.44 5.03
C ALA A 25 8.76 17.18 3.91
N GLY A 26 7.50 16.95 4.27
CA GLY A 26 6.42 16.68 3.32
C GLY A 26 5.20 16.02 3.96
N LEU A 27 4.24 15.65 3.11
CA LEU A 27 3.11 14.82 3.52
C LEU A 27 3.47 13.35 3.35
N VAL A 28 3.50 12.61 4.46
CA VAL A 28 3.58 11.15 4.43
C VAL A 28 2.17 10.59 4.32
N VAL A 29 1.91 9.79 3.27
CA VAL A 29 0.65 9.08 3.07
C VAL A 29 0.89 7.61 3.38
N HIS A 30 0.31 7.14 4.48
CA HIS A 30 0.31 5.72 4.81
C HIS A 30 -0.83 5.02 4.07
N VAL A 31 -0.49 4.11 3.17
CA VAL A 31 -1.46 3.37 2.36
C VAL A 31 -2.14 2.33 3.24
N GLN A 32 -3.44 2.48 3.43
CA GLN A 32 -4.31 1.58 4.20
C GLN A 32 -5.57 1.24 3.40
N ILE A 33 -5.44 1.15 2.08
CA ILE A 33 -6.52 0.72 1.19
C ILE A 33 -6.57 -0.81 1.29
N THR A 34 -7.51 -1.31 2.06
CA THR A 34 -7.75 -2.74 2.28
C THR A 34 -8.89 -3.25 1.41
N GLY A 35 -9.03 -4.57 1.34
CA GLY A 35 -10.04 -5.27 0.55
C GLY A 35 -9.39 -6.28 -0.39
N VAL A 36 -10.00 -7.45 -0.48
CA VAL A 36 -9.61 -8.52 -1.39
C VAL A 36 -10.84 -9.02 -2.13
N GLN A 37 -10.76 -9.09 -3.45
CA GLN A 37 -11.79 -9.69 -4.30
C GLN A 37 -11.17 -10.82 -5.12
N PHE A 38 -11.96 -11.87 -5.31
CA PHE A 38 -11.57 -13.08 -6.02
C PHE A 38 -12.47 -13.24 -7.23
N GLU A 39 -11.88 -13.38 -8.40
CA GLU A 39 -12.57 -13.70 -9.63
C GLU A 39 -12.03 -15.01 -10.17
N ARG A 40 -12.90 -16.00 -10.38
CA ARG A 40 -12.50 -17.29 -10.93
C ARG A 40 -12.48 -17.21 -12.45
N ILE A 41 -11.35 -17.56 -13.06
CA ILE A 41 -11.15 -17.53 -14.50
C ILE A 41 -10.67 -18.91 -14.95
N GLU A 42 -11.59 -19.73 -15.48
CA GLU A 42 -11.33 -21.12 -15.86
C GLU A 42 -10.66 -21.94 -14.74
N HIS A 43 -9.34 -22.16 -14.85
CA HIS A 43 -8.49 -22.91 -13.93
C HIS A 43 -7.69 -22.03 -12.96
N ASP A 44 -7.78 -20.70 -13.12
CA ASP A 44 -7.07 -19.70 -12.33
C ASP A 44 -8.02 -18.89 -11.44
N VAL A 45 -7.44 -18.16 -10.48
CA VAL A 45 -8.13 -17.15 -9.67
C VAL A 45 -7.38 -15.83 -9.78
N LEU A 46 -8.07 -14.80 -10.27
CA LEU A 46 -7.58 -13.44 -10.28
C LEU A 46 -7.91 -12.76 -8.95
N LEU A 47 -6.90 -12.15 -8.35
CA LEU A 47 -6.99 -11.45 -7.07
C LEU A 47 -6.91 -9.95 -7.31
N HIS A 48 -7.92 -9.21 -6.83
CA HIS A 48 -7.85 -7.76 -6.69
C HIS A 48 -7.59 -7.42 -5.23
N ILE A 49 -6.37 -6.97 -4.92
CA ILE A 49 -5.89 -6.78 -3.56
C ILE A 49 -5.62 -5.29 -3.34
N GLY A 50 -6.15 -4.74 -2.25
CA GLY A 50 -5.84 -3.38 -1.82
C GLY A 50 -4.36 -3.21 -1.47
N ALA A 51 -3.77 -2.09 -1.89
CA ALA A 51 -2.33 -1.84 -1.69
C ALA A 51 -1.89 -1.70 -0.22
N GLY A 52 -2.84 -1.60 0.71
CA GLY A 52 -2.59 -1.57 2.16
C GLY A 52 -2.63 -2.95 2.84
N GLU A 53 -2.95 -4.02 2.12
CA GLU A 53 -2.99 -5.37 2.68
C GLU A 53 -1.60 -5.85 3.13
N ASN A 54 -1.57 -6.66 4.19
CA ASN A 54 -0.33 -7.32 4.61
C ASN A 54 0.01 -8.44 3.62
N TRP A 55 1.17 -8.33 2.98
CA TRP A 55 1.60 -9.30 1.98
C TRP A 55 1.73 -10.72 2.54
N SER A 56 2.39 -10.90 3.69
CA SER A 56 2.61 -12.23 4.27
C SER A 56 1.29 -12.91 4.64
N SER A 57 0.37 -12.19 5.30
CA SER A 57 -0.95 -12.72 5.64
C SER A 57 -1.78 -13.05 4.39
N MET A 58 -1.66 -12.26 3.32
CA MET A 58 -2.35 -12.55 2.05
C MET A 58 -1.81 -13.80 1.37
N VAL A 59 -0.49 -14.02 1.41
CA VAL A 59 0.14 -15.24 0.89
C VAL A 59 -0.26 -16.46 1.72
N GLU A 60 -0.35 -16.35 3.05
CA GLU A 60 -0.82 -17.44 3.92
C GLU A 60 -2.30 -17.79 3.71
N TYR A 61 -3.10 -16.81 3.30
CA TYR A 61 -4.53 -16.99 3.04
C TYR A 61 -4.82 -17.73 1.73
N CYS A 62 -3.96 -17.59 0.71
CA CYS A 62 -4.11 -18.24 -0.60
C CYS A 62 -3.76 -19.72 -0.55
#